data_AF-A0A956K3N2-F1
#
_entry.id   AF-A0A956K3N2-F1
#
_cell.length_a   1.000
_cell.length_b   1.000
_cell.length_c   1.000
_cell.angle_alpha   90.00
_cell.angle_beta   90.00
_cell.angle_gamma   90.00
#
_symmetry.space_group_name_H-M   'P 1'
#
loop_
_entity.id
_entity.type
_entity.pdbx_description
1 polymer ?
#
loop_
_entity_poly.entity_id
_entity_poly.type
_entity_poly.pdbx_seq_one_letter_code
_entity_poly.pdbx_strand_id
1 'polypeptide(L)' 'GGACEPAGDQPCDLCTAESCCDELLACAADEDCTCFIDCLSMGIGGMECVNQCNVNPMMNEALGGLRTCRMMNCQQECFG' A
#
# COMPACT_ATOMS: atom_id res chain seq x y z
N GLY A 1 -16.20 -9.62 9.59
CA GLY A 1 -15.03 -9.64 8.70
C GLY A 1 -15.45 -8.93 7.44
N GLY A 2 -14.78 -7.85 7.08
CA GLY A 2 -15.20 -7.01 5.97
C GLY A 2 -14.83 -5.56 6.24
N ALA A 3 -13.66 -5.19 5.77
CA ALA A 3 -13.28 -3.80 5.50
C ALA A 3 -12.06 -3.76 4.56
N CYS A 4 -11.15 -4.74 4.67
CA CYS A 4 -9.98 -4.86 3.80
C CYS A 4 -10.09 -6.07 2.91
N GLU A 5 -10.51 -5.83 1.68
CA GLU A 5 -10.33 -6.81 0.61
C GLU A 5 -8.93 -6.64 0.03
N PRO A 6 -8.25 -7.76 -0.30
CA PRO A 6 -6.94 -7.69 -0.94
C PRO A 6 -7.08 -7.01 -2.31
N ALA A 7 -6.16 -6.09 -2.60
CA ALA A 7 -6.12 -5.35 -3.87
C ALA A 7 -5.78 -6.26 -5.07
N GLY A 8 -5.40 -7.51 -4.82
CA GLY A 8 -5.09 -8.53 -5.80
C GLY A 8 -4.80 -9.88 -5.14
N ASP A 9 -4.49 -10.90 -5.95
CA ASP A 9 -4.20 -12.25 -5.47
C ASP A 9 -2.71 -12.46 -5.12
N GLN A 10 -1.89 -11.41 -5.11
CA GLN A 10 -0.48 -11.54 -4.79
C GLN A 10 -0.28 -11.78 -3.29
N PRO A 11 0.77 -12.52 -2.87
CA PRO A 11 1.05 -12.77 -1.46
C PRO A 11 1.11 -11.47 -0.62
N CYS A 12 1.70 -10.41 -1.18
CA CYS A 12 1.75 -9.10 -0.51
C CYS A 12 0.36 -8.49 -0.31
N ASP A 13 -0.53 -8.58 -1.30
CA ASP A 13 -1.88 -7.99 -1.24
C ASP A 13 -2.74 -8.73 -0.22
N LEU A 14 -2.65 -10.06 -0.20
CA LEU A 14 -3.31 -10.92 0.78
C LEU A 14 -2.84 -10.61 2.19
N CYS A 15 -1.52 -10.60 2.43
CA CYS A 15 -0.98 -10.29 3.76
C CYS A 15 -1.35 -8.86 4.19
N THR A 16 -1.29 -7.88 3.27
CA THR A 16 -1.67 -6.50 3.58
C THR A 16 -3.13 -6.41 4.03
N ALA A 17 -4.05 -7.08 3.33
CA ALA A 17 -5.46 -7.07 3.70
C ALA A 17 -5.74 -7.76 5.05
N GLU A 18 -4.99 -8.82 5.37
CA GLU A 18 -5.16 -9.55 6.63
C GLU A 18 -4.49 -8.86 7.83
N SER A 19 -3.29 -8.29 7.64
CA SER A 19 -2.43 -7.84 8.75
C SER A 19 -2.27 -6.32 8.85
N CYS A 20 -2.63 -5.56 7.81
CA CYS A 20 -2.47 -4.11 7.73
C CYS A 20 -3.77 -3.41 7.35
N CYS A 21 -4.89 -3.93 7.83
CA CYS A 21 -6.20 -3.49 7.39
C CYS A 21 -6.48 -2.03 7.76
N ASP A 22 -6.15 -1.61 8.99
CA ASP A 22 -6.39 -0.24 9.43
C ASP A 22 -5.59 0.76 8.60
N GLU A 23 -4.32 0.45 8.29
CA GLU A 23 -3.48 1.26 7.43
C GLU A 23 -3.93 1.24 5.97
N LEU A 24 -4.48 0.11 5.49
CA LEU A 24 -5.02 0.00 4.15
C LEU A 24 -6.28 0.85 3.99
N LEU A 25 -7.16 0.87 4.99
CA LEU A 25 -8.34 1.74 5.02
C LEU A 25 -7.95 3.23 5.12
N ALA A 26 -6.94 3.55 5.93
CA ALA A 26 -6.42 4.90 6.01
C ALA A 26 -5.85 5.36 4.66
N CYS A 27 -5.15 4.46 3.95
CA CYS A 27 -4.65 4.72 2.61
C CYS A 27 -5.77 4.87 1.57
N ALA A 28 -6.82 4.04 1.65
CA ALA A 28 -7.98 4.13 0.76
C ALA A 28 -8.80 5.42 0.97
N ALA A 29 -8.67 6.06 2.13
CA ALA A 29 -9.27 7.36 2.43
C ALA A 29 -8.40 8.55 1.97
N ASP A 30 -7.18 8.29 1.47
CA ASP A 30 -6.21 9.29 1.02
C ASP A 30 -5.97 9.13 -0.49
N GLU A 31 -6.30 10.17 -1.27
CA GLU A 31 -6.25 10.10 -2.74
C GLU A 31 -4.81 9.86 -3.27
N ASP A 32 -3.81 10.44 -2.62
CA ASP A 32 -2.41 10.29 -3.00
C ASP A 32 -1.90 8.87 -2.71
N CYS A 33 -2.30 8.32 -1.57
CA CYS A 33 -1.98 6.97 -1.16
C CYS A 33 -2.65 5.93 -2.06
N THR A 34 -3.93 6.13 -2.37
CA THR A 34 -4.68 5.29 -3.31
C THR A 34 -4.05 5.31 -4.69
N CYS A 35 -3.74 6.50 -5.22
CA CYS A 35 -3.05 6.64 -6.51
C CYS A 35 -1.73 5.85 -6.53
N PHE A 36 -0.96 5.92 -5.44
CA PHE A 36 0.33 5.25 -5.37
C PHE A 36 0.19 3.71 -5.38
N ILE A 37 -0.77 3.17 -4.63
CA ILE A 37 -1.03 1.72 -4.62
C ILE A 37 -1.51 1.26 -6.00
N ASP A 38 -2.44 1.98 -6.61
CA ASP A 38 -2.96 1.64 -7.93
C ASP A 38 -1.85 1.68 -8.98
N CYS A 39 -0.96 2.66 -8.89
CA CYS A 39 0.20 2.73 -9.77
C CYS A 39 1.14 1.51 -9.59
N LEU A 40 1.39 1.08 -8.35
CA LEU A 40 2.18 -0.12 -8.07
C LEU A 40 1.49 -1.40 -8.57
N SER A 41 0.16 -1.49 -8.47
CA SER A 41 -0.61 -2.65 -8.94
C SER A 41 -0.57 -2.78 -10.48
N MET A 42 -0.35 -1.68 -11.19
CA MET A 42 -0.07 -1.66 -12.63
C MET A 42 1.35 -2.13 -13.00
N GLY A 43 2.18 -2.52 -12.02
CA GLY A 43 3.56 -2.95 -12.22
C GLY A 43 4.54 -1.79 -12.48
N ILE A 44 4.11 -0.55 -12.25
CA ILE A 44 4.95 0.63 -12.40
C ILE A 44 5.89 0.73 -11.20
N GLY A 45 7.14 1.12 -11.42
CA GLY A 45 8.14 1.23 -10.35
C GLY A 45 7.77 2.32 -9.34
N GLY A 46 8.09 2.11 -8.06
CA GLY A 46 7.68 3.04 -6.99
C GLY A 46 8.15 4.49 -7.19
N MET A 47 9.34 4.73 -7.75
CA MET A 47 9.81 6.09 -8.04
C MET A 47 9.01 6.75 -9.17
N GLU A 48 8.52 5.96 -10.12
CA GLU A 48 7.67 6.46 -11.20
C GLU A 48 6.26 6.76 -10.67
N CYS A 49 5.74 5.94 -9.76
CA CYS A 49 4.48 6.22 -9.05
C CYS A 49 4.54 7.47 -8.17
N VAL A 50 5.67 7.73 -7.50
CA VAL A 50 5.91 8.99 -6.76
C VAL A 50 5.71 10.20 -7.69
N ASN A 51 6.31 10.14 -8.89
CA ASN A 51 6.22 11.23 -9.85
C ASN A 51 4.82 11.33 -10.48
N GLN A 52 4.20 10.20 -10.80
CA GLN A 52 2.89 10.15 -11.46
C GLN A 52 1.76 10.61 -10.55
N CYS A 53 1.78 10.19 -9.29
CA CYS A 53 0.79 10.59 -8.28
C CYS A 53 1.17 11.90 -7.58
N ASN A 54 2.32 12.49 -7.92
CA ASN A 54 2.88 13.67 -7.25
C ASN A 54 2.86 13.55 -5.71
N VAL A 55 3.08 12.33 -5.22
CA VAL A 55 3.01 11.99 -3.80
C VAL A 55 4.42 11.92 -3.24
N ASN A 56 4.63 12.48 -2.05
CA ASN A 56 5.86 12.25 -1.31
C ASN A 56 5.62 11.16 -0.26
N PRO A 57 6.16 9.94 -0.43
CA PRO A 57 5.93 8.81 0.48
C PRO A 57 6.44 9.06 1.90
N MET A 58 7.37 10.02 2.08
CA MET A 58 7.90 10.38 3.39
C MET A 58 7.04 11.42 4.12
N MET A 59 6.14 12.12 3.40
CA MET A 59 5.28 13.17 3.95
C MET A 59 3.82 12.72 4.03
N ASN A 60 3.42 11.69 3.28
CA ASN A 60 2.08 11.12 3.35
C ASN A 60 2.00 10.10 4.50
N GLU A 61 1.26 10.44 5.55
CA GLU A 61 1.15 9.65 6.77
C GLU A 61 0.46 8.30 6.53
N ALA A 62 -0.54 8.24 5.65
CA ALA A 62 -1.25 7.00 5.30
C ALA A 62 -0.32 6.02 4.56
N LEU A 63 0.46 6.53 3.60
CA LEU A 63 1.46 5.77 2.85
C LEU A 63 2.59 5.28 3.75
N GLY A 64 3.05 6.15 4.66
CA GLY A 64 4.05 5.81 5.67
C GLY A 64 3.57 4.73 6.63
N GLY A 65 2.33 4.84 7.12
CA GLY A 65 1.66 3.86 7.97
C GLY A 65 1.57 2.50 7.30
N LEU A 66 1.01 2.45 6.09
CA LEU A 66 0.88 1.20 5.33
C LEU A 66 2.23 0.55 5.02
N ARG A 67 3.22 1.35 4.61
CA ARG A 67 4.58 0.85 4.39
C ARG A 67 5.18 0.27 5.66
N THR A 68 4.96 0.91 6.81
CA THR A 68 5.47 0.45 8.10
C THR A 68 4.82 -0.85 8.51
N CYS A 69 3.50 -0.97 8.37
CA CYS A 69 2.80 -2.21 8.66
C CYS A 69 3.27 -3.35 7.74
N ARG A 70 3.38 -3.11 6.42
CA ARG A 70 3.90 -4.10 5.47
C ARG A 70 5.32 -4.56 5.82
N MET A 71 6.20 -3.65 6.24
CA MET A 71 7.55 -4.01 6.67
C MET A 71 7.58 -4.83 7.97
N MET A 72 6.62 -4.67 8.87
CA MET A 72 6.59 -5.42 10.14
C MET A 72 5.89 -6.78 10.01
N ASN A 73 4.81 -6.85 9.23
CA ASN A 73 3.94 -8.02 9.19
C ASN A 73 4.01 -8.80 7.87
N CYS A 74 4.37 -8.14 6.77
CA CYS A 74 4.32 -8.69 5.41
C CYS A 74 5.67 -8.57 4.68
N GLN A 75 6.78 -8.52 5.42
CA GLN A 75 8.07 -8.20 4.83
C GLN A 75 8.49 -9.23 3.78
N GLN A 76 8.25 -10.51 4.06
CA GLN A 76 8.64 -11.60 3.16
C GLN A 76 7.75 -11.63 1.92
N GLU A 77 6.46 -11.33 2.08
CA GLU A 77 5.48 -11.37 1.02
C GLU A 77 5.59 -10.15 0.09
N CYS A 78 5.98 -8.99 0.63
CA CYS A 78 6.06 -7.72 -0.10
C CYS A 78 7.47 -7.34 -0.58
N PHE A 79 8.53 -7.84 0.08
CA PHE A 79 9.92 -7.44 -0.20
C PHE A 79 10.89 -8.63 -0.28
N GLY A 80 10.38 -9.86 -0.24
CA GLY A 80 11.15 -11.11 -0.38
C GLY A 80 11.34 -11.55 -1.82
#